data_AF-A0A8W8JIS8-F1
#
_entry.id   AF-A0A8W8JIS8-F1
#
_cell.length_a   1.000
_cell.length_b   1.000
_cell.length_c   1.000
_cell.angle_alpha   90.00
_cell.angle_beta   90.00
_cell.angle_gamma   90.00
#
_symmetry.space_group_name_H-M   'P 1'
#
loop_
_entity.id
_entity.type
_entity.pdbx_description
1 polymer ?
#
loop_
_entity_poly.entity_id
_entity_poly.type
_entity_poly.pdbx_seq_one_letter_code
_entity_poly.pdbx_strand_id
1 'polypeptide(L)'
;MMSVLCGIMFASGAFFSLASSMCPESIPTVSIVSRCPSNAMEWKSAAEKKKCNFLGKIQNCTEAENFVYHCVLNEDTTELLELCAPVWFMAGYCARFSEVNKRIINDPGLECTKFDPPCPSRFPSNESYKCTQ
;
A
#
# COMPACT_ATOMS: atom_id res chain seq x y z
N MET A 1 -1.14 -25.79 -52.24
CA MET A 1 -1.00 -26.22 -50.83
C MET A 1 -0.05 -25.27 -50.13
N MET A 2 -0.56 -24.55 -49.13
CA MET A 2 0.12 -23.87 -48.01
C MET A 2 1.21 -22.82 -48.30
N SER A 3 1.31 -21.68 -47.63
CA SER A 3 0.49 -21.00 -46.63
C SER A 3 1.09 -19.62 -46.38
N VAL A 4 0.25 -18.58 -46.40
CA VAL A 4 0.18 -17.46 -45.45
C VAL A 4 1.51 -16.78 -45.05
N LEU A 5 1.85 -15.69 -45.73
CA LEU A 5 2.66 -14.61 -45.14
C LEU A 5 1.75 -13.81 -44.19
N CYS A 6 1.81 -14.15 -42.90
CA CYS A 6 1.05 -13.50 -41.84
C CYS A 6 1.68 -12.12 -41.58
N GLY A 7 0.98 -11.07 -42.01
CA GLY A 7 1.33 -9.69 -41.74
C GLY A 7 1.35 -9.41 -40.23
N ILE A 8 2.53 -9.04 -39.76
CA ILE A 8 2.88 -8.32 -38.53
C ILE A 8 1.67 -7.72 -37.79
N MET A 9 1.20 -8.41 -36.75
CA MET A 9 0.37 -7.80 -35.71
C MET A 9 1.28 -6.98 -34.81
N PHE A 10 1.17 -5.64 -34.90
CA PHE A 10 1.60 -4.75 -33.83
C PHE A 10 0.67 -4.99 -32.63
N ALA A 11 0.98 -6.01 -31.83
CA ALA A 11 0.48 -6.06 -30.47
C ALA A 11 1.18 -4.93 -29.72
N SER A 12 0.51 -3.78 -29.64
CA SER A 12 0.82 -2.72 -28.71
C SER A 12 0.83 -3.33 -27.32
N GLY A 13 2.00 -3.82 -26.91
CA GLY A 13 2.26 -4.20 -25.53
C GLY A 13 2.12 -2.92 -24.72
N ALA A 14 0.96 -2.71 -24.13
CA ALA A 14 0.90 -1.94 -22.91
C ALA A 14 1.80 -2.70 -21.93
N PHE A 15 3.07 -2.27 -21.85
CA PHE A 15 3.96 -2.58 -20.76
C PHE A 15 3.26 -2.04 -19.52
N PHE A 16 2.42 -2.87 -18.90
CA PHE A 16 2.00 -2.67 -17.52
C PHE A 16 3.29 -2.71 -16.72
N SER A 17 3.84 -1.52 -16.47
CA SER A 17 4.96 -1.34 -15.58
C SER A 17 4.48 -1.75 -14.20
N LEU A 18 4.67 -3.02 -13.84
CA LEU A 18 4.62 -3.54 -12.48
C LEU A 18 5.84 -3.08 -11.66
N ALA A 19 6.41 -1.92 -12.01
CA ALA A 19 7.21 -1.17 -11.08
C ALA A 19 6.21 -0.61 -10.07
N SER A 20 6.14 -1.23 -8.89
CA SER A 20 5.61 -0.59 -7.69
C SER A 20 6.20 0.81 -7.59
N SER A 21 5.45 1.80 -8.07
CA SER A 21 5.93 3.16 -8.25
C SER A 21 6.13 3.77 -6.88
N MET A 22 7.31 4.35 -6.67
CA MET A 22 7.52 5.28 -5.58
C MET A 22 6.43 6.35 -5.66
N CYS A 23 5.84 6.74 -4.54
CA CYS A 23 4.84 7.80 -4.49
C CYS A 23 5.28 8.91 -3.53
N PRO A 24 6.09 9.87 -4.02
CA PRO A 24 6.53 11.02 -3.21
C PRO A 24 5.40 11.79 -2.53
N GLU A 25 4.22 11.82 -3.14
CA GLU A 25 3.01 12.48 -2.63
C GLU A 25 2.51 11.86 -1.33
N SER A 26 2.98 10.65 -0.97
CA SER A 26 2.68 10.02 0.33
C SER A 26 3.43 10.69 1.48
N ILE A 27 4.67 11.16 1.25
CA ILE A 27 5.56 11.75 2.27
C ILE A 27 4.89 12.89 3.05
N PRO A 28 4.32 13.93 2.42
CA PRO A 28 3.72 15.05 3.16
C PRO A 28 2.44 14.67 3.93
N THR A 29 1.90 13.46 3.73
CA THR A 29 0.70 12.99 4.44
C THR A 29 1.01 12.24 5.72
N VAL A 30 2.29 11.95 5.99
CA VAL A 30 2.73 11.19 7.17
C VAL A 30 2.40 11.97 8.44
N SER A 31 1.87 11.27 9.43
CA SER A 31 1.72 11.79 10.79
C SER A 31 1.95 10.67 11.79
N ILE A 32 2.74 10.95 12.83
CA ILE A 32 3.01 10.01 13.91
C ILE A 32 1.76 9.93 14.79
N VAL A 33 1.36 8.71 15.15
CA VAL A 33 0.23 8.43 16.04
C VAL A 33 0.63 7.51 17.18
N SER A 34 -0.08 7.64 18.30
CA SER A 34 0.14 6.77 19.47
C SER A 34 -0.47 5.38 19.31
N ARG A 35 -1.46 5.21 18.42
CA ARG A 35 -2.09 3.93 18.14
C ARG A 35 -2.65 3.89 16.72
N CYS A 36 -2.59 2.71 16.10
CA CYS A 36 -3.34 2.43 14.89
C CYS A 36 -4.79 2.03 15.20
N PRO A 37 -5.70 2.15 14.21
CA PRO A 37 -7.02 1.56 14.31
C PRO A 37 -6.95 0.05 14.54
N SER A 38 -7.81 -0.43 15.44
CA SER A 38 -7.87 -1.83 15.88
C SER A 38 -9.04 -2.61 15.26
N ASN A 39 -9.91 -1.93 14.52
CA ASN A 39 -11.10 -2.50 13.91
C ASN A 39 -11.60 -1.65 12.74
N ALA A 40 -12.54 -2.19 11.96
CA ALA A 40 -13.04 -1.55 10.75
C ALA A 40 -13.73 -0.19 11.00
N MET A 41 -14.37 -0.01 12.16
CA MET A 41 -15.04 1.25 12.51
C MET A 41 -14.01 2.35 12.80
N GLU A 42 -13.00 2.05 13.62
CA GLU A 42 -11.89 2.97 13.88
C GLU A 42 -11.12 3.28 12.58
N TRP A 43 -10.89 2.27 11.74
CA TRP A 43 -10.19 2.44 10.49
C TRP A 43 -10.95 3.39 9.55
N LYS A 44 -12.26 3.18 9.41
CA LYS A 44 -13.11 4.05 8.60
C LYS A 44 -13.10 5.49 9.11
N SER A 45 -13.22 5.68 10.42
CA SER A 45 -13.19 7.01 11.03
C SER A 45 -11.84 7.72 10.80
N ALA A 46 -10.73 7.02 10.97
CA ALA A 46 -9.40 7.57 10.72
C ALA A 46 -9.18 7.89 9.23
N ALA A 47 -9.62 7.00 8.33
CA ALA A 47 -9.55 7.21 6.88
C ALA A 47 -10.36 8.43 6.41
N GLU A 48 -11.57 8.61 6.93
CA GLU A 48 -12.42 9.78 6.67
C GLU A 48 -11.76 11.07 7.14
N LYS A 49 -11.11 11.05 8.31
CA LYS A 49 -10.38 12.20 8.86
C LYS A 49 -9.15 12.56 8.02
N LYS A 50 -8.40 11.56 7.53
CA LYS A 50 -7.18 11.76 6.74
C LYS A 50 -7.46 12.25 5.32
N LYS A 51 -8.66 11.98 4.78
CA LYS A 51 -9.14 12.44 3.45
C LYS A 51 -8.27 11.97 2.28
N CYS A 52 -7.77 10.74 2.35
CA CYS A 52 -6.96 10.16 1.26
C CYS A 52 -7.72 10.07 -0.07
N ASN A 53 -9.05 9.94 -0.04
CA ASN A 53 -9.90 9.98 -1.24
C ASN A 53 -9.86 11.34 -1.99
N PHE A 54 -9.63 12.44 -1.28
CA PHE A 54 -9.47 13.77 -1.89
C PHE A 54 -8.05 13.93 -2.43
N LEU A 55 -7.05 13.57 -1.61
CA LEU A 55 -5.64 13.63 -2.00
C LEU A 55 -5.34 12.71 -3.19
N GLY A 56 -6.00 11.56 -3.25
CA GLY A 56 -5.92 10.58 -4.33
C GLY A 56 -6.31 11.16 -5.70
N LYS A 57 -7.18 12.17 -5.74
CA LYS A 57 -7.58 12.87 -6.98
C LYS A 57 -6.57 13.94 -7.43
N ILE A 58 -5.64 14.31 -6.56
CA ILE A 58 -4.68 15.40 -6.79
C ILE A 58 -3.29 14.84 -7.10
N GLN A 59 -2.90 13.75 -6.44
CA GLN A 59 -1.66 13.04 -6.72
C GLN A 59 -1.69 12.38 -8.11
N ASN A 60 -0.51 12.08 -8.65
CA ASN A 60 -0.32 11.51 -9.98
C ASN A 60 0.58 10.24 -9.99
N CYS A 61 0.84 9.66 -8.83
CA CYS A 61 1.69 8.48 -8.65
C CYS A 61 0.92 7.14 -8.82
N THR A 62 -0.41 7.15 -8.66
CA THR A 62 -1.29 5.99 -8.77
C THR A 62 -2.72 6.39 -9.16
N GLU A 63 -3.58 5.42 -9.47
CA GLU A 63 -5.02 5.66 -9.64
C GLU A 63 -5.65 6.15 -8.32
N ALA A 64 -6.62 7.08 -8.41
CA ALA A 64 -7.17 7.74 -7.23
C ALA A 64 -7.77 6.76 -6.20
N GLU A 65 -8.35 5.66 -6.66
CA GLU A 65 -8.95 4.61 -5.84
C GLU A 65 -7.92 3.77 -5.07
N ASN A 66 -6.66 3.75 -5.54
CA ASN A 66 -5.57 3.00 -4.91
C ASN A 66 -4.84 3.85 -3.86
N PHE A 67 -5.01 5.17 -3.85
CA PHE A 67 -4.37 6.07 -2.88
C PHE A 67 -5.22 6.18 -1.60
N VAL A 68 -5.00 5.26 -0.67
CA VAL A 68 -5.89 5.04 0.48
C VAL A 68 -5.18 5.29 1.80
N TYR A 69 -5.96 5.29 2.88
CA TYR A 69 -5.45 5.43 4.23
C TYR A 69 -4.71 4.18 4.70
N HIS A 70 -3.57 4.40 5.35
CA HIS A 70 -2.77 3.39 6.00
C HIS A 70 -2.39 3.84 7.41
N CYS A 71 -2.24 2.86 8.30
CA CYS A 71 -1.55 3.03 9.57
C CYS A 71 -0.55 1.88 9.72
N VAL A 72 0.74 2.20 9.76
CA VAL A 72 1.86 1.25 9.58
C VAL A 72 3.05 1.65 10.45
N LEU A 73 4.06 0.80 10.53
CA LEU A 73 5.31 1.11 11.22
C LEU A 73 6.18 2.12 10.43
N ASN A 74 6.97 2.91 11.13
CA ASN A 74 8.06 3.68 10.54
C ASN A 74 9.22 2.78 10.10
N GLU A 75 10.24 3.37 9.48
CA GLU A 75 11.37 2.62 8.92
C GLU A 75 12.17 1.84 9.99
N ASP A 76 12.25 2.40 11.21
CA ASP A 76 12.96 1.87 12.36
C ASP A 76 12.11 1.00 13.30
N THR A 77 10.83 0.77 12.99
CA THR A 77 9.87 0.00 13.80
C THR A 77 9.64 0.53 15.23
N THR A 78 9.90 1.82 15.47
CA THR A 78 9.76 2.47 16.78
C THR A 78 8.48 3.30 16.92
N GLU A 79 7.86 3.68 15.80
CA GLU A 79 6.70 4.57 15.76
C GLU A 79 5.62 4.05 14.82
N LEU A 80 4.38 4.44 15.10
CA LEU A 80 3.25 4.20 14.21
C LEU A 80 2.96 5.47 13.40
N LEU A 81 2.79 5.28 12.11
CA LEU A 81 2.55 6.32 11.13
C LEU A 81 1.18 6.14 10.50
N GLU A 82 0.37 7.19 10.48
CA GLU A 82 -0.77 7.28 9.57
C GLU A 82 -0.43 8.13 8.34
N LEU A 83 -0.82 7.65 7.17
CA LEU A 83 -0.52 8.30 5.90
C LEU A 83 -1.51 7.89 4.81
N CYS A 84 -1.46 8.59 3.68
CA CYS A 84 -2.07 8.18 2.44
C CYS A 84 -1.00 7.63 1.50
N ALA A 85 -1.22 6.45 0.93
CA ALA A 85 -0.27 5.82 0.03
C ALA A 85 -1.00 4.86 -0.93
N PRO A 86 -0.35 4.42 -2.03
CA PRO A 86 -0.85 3.32 -2.85
C PRO A 86 -0.95 2.02 -2.04
N VAL A 87 -2.01 1.25 -2.26
CA VAL A 87 -2.15 -0.10 -1.67
C VAL A 87 -0.99 -1.00 -2.09
N TRP A 88 -0.38 -1.66 -1.11
CA TRP A 88 0.65 -2.67 -1.32
C TRP A 88 0.12 -4.05 -0.93
N PHE A 89 0.38 -5.08 -1.73
CA PHE A 89 0.03 -6.45 -1.36
C PHE A 89 1.13 -7.05 -0.49
N MET A 90 0.84 -7.18 0.80
CA MET A 90 1.71 -7.75 1.82
C MET A 90 1.88 -9.26 1.60
N ALA A 91 3.03 -9.79 1.99
CA ALA A 91 3.39 -11.21 1.84
C ALA A 91 3.64 -11.89 3.20
N GLY A 92 2.73 -11.72 4.15
CA GLY A 92 2.81 -12.31 5.50
C GLY A 92 3.70 -11.55 6.49
N TYR A 93 4.24 -10.41 6.08
CA TYR A 93 5.02 -9.50 6.93
C TYR A 93 4.19 -8.26 7.27
N CYS A 94 4.54 -7.59 8.37
CA CYS A 94 3.92 -6.31 8.69
C CYS A 94 4.28 -5.24 7.66
N ALA A 95 3.38 -4.26 7.55
CA ALA A 95 3.58 -3.11 6.71
C ALA A 95 4.45 -2.08 7.45
N ARG A 96 5.48 -1.60 6.76
CA ARG A 96 6.21 -0.39 7.15
C ARG A 96 6.24 0.59 6.00
N PHE A 97 6.22 1.88 6.31
CA PHE A 97 6.45 2.91 5.31
C PHE A 97 7.94 3.23 5.23
N SER A 98 8.52 3.15 4.03
CA SER A 98 9.88 3.59 3.79
C SER A 98 9.85 4.97 3.15
N GLU A 99 10.42 5.96 3.83
CA GLU A 99 10.56 7.31 3.29
C GLU A 99 11.56 7.34 2.13
N VAL A 100 12.59 6.50 2.20
CA VAL A 100 13.59 6.31 1.13
C VAL A 100 12.94 5.80 -0.15
N ASN A 101 12.14 4.73 -0.04
CA ASN A 101 11.44 4.14 -1.19
C ASN A 101 10.11 4.84 -1.50
N LYS A 102 9.66 5.76 -0.65
CA LYS A 102 8.41 6.53 -0.76
C LYS A 102 7.19 5.63 -0.97
N ARG A 103 7.15 4.50 -0.26
CA ARG A 103 6.09 3.50 -0.39
C ARG A 103 6.00 2.59 0.82
N ILE A 104 4.89 1.87 0.91
CA ILE A 104 4.72 0.76 1.85
C ILE A 104 5.49 -0.45 1.35
N ILE A 105 6.18 -1.13 2.26
CA ILE A 105 6.95 -2.34 1.99
C ILE A 105 6.68 -3.39 3.07
N ASN A 106 7.01 -4.63 2.75
CA ASN A 106 7.11 -5.69 3.75
C ASN A 106 8.26 -5.38 4.71
N ASP A 107 8.03 -5.52 6.00
CA ASP A 107 9.08 -5.54 7.01
C ASP A 107 9.67 -6.95 7.12
N PRO A 108 10.90 -7.21 6.62
CA PRO A 108 11.50 -8.54 6.69
C PRO A 108 11.83 -8.98 8.12
N GLY A 109 11.88 -8.05 9.09
CA GLY A 109 12.10 -8.35 10.50
C GLY A 109 10.84 -8.76 11.26
N LEU A 110 9.65 -8.58 10.67
CA LEU A 110 8.38 -8.72 11.38
C LEU A 110 7.39 -9.61 10.62
N GLU A 111 7.38 -10.89 10.96
CA GLU A 111 6.46 -11.91 10.43
C GLU A 111 5.10 -11.86 11.14
N CYS A 112 4.15 -11.11 10.58
CA CYS A 112 2.86 -10.85 11.23
C CYS A 112 1.81 -11.95 11.04
N THR A 113 2.15 -12.99 10.26
CA THR A 113 1.44 -14.27 10.30
C THR A 113 1.57 -15.00 11.64
N LYS A 114 2.55 -14.63 12.48
CA LYS A 114 2.79 -15.22 13.81
C LYS A 114 2.13 -14.45 14.96
N PHE A 115 1.48 -13.32 14.67
CA PHE A 115 0.84 -12.47 15.69
C PHE A 115 -0.54 -13.01 16.06
N ASP A 116 -1.16 -12.46 17.11
CA ASP A 116 -2.52 -12.79 17.53
C ASP A 116 -3.40 -11.51 17.59
N PRO A 117 -4.42 -11.37 16.74
CA PRO A 117 -4.74 -12.25 15.61
C PRO A 117 -3.70 -12.16 14.48
N PRO A 118 -3.48 -13.25 13.73
CA PRO A 118 -2.47 -13.31 12.67
C PRO A 118 -2.94 -12.56 11.42
N CYS A 119 -2.01 -11.88 10.74
CA CYS A 119 -2.27 -11.39 9.40
C CYS A 119 -2.34 -12.56 8.39
N PRO A 120 -3.15 -12.46 7.31
CA PRO A 120 -3.11 -13.44 6.22
C PRO A 120 -1.72 -13.52 5.56
N SER A 121 -1.43 -14.63 4.88
CA SER A 121 -0.19 -14.75 4.09
C SER A 121 -0.11 -13.77 2.92
N ARG A 122 -1.27 -13.30 2.43
CA ARG A 122 -1.37 -12.23 1.43
C ARG A 122 -2.60 -11.38 1.71
N PHE A 123 -2.40 -10.07 1.84
CA PHE A 123 -3.45 -9.11 2.14
C PHE A 123 -3.06 -7.72 1.65
N PRO A 124 -4.02 -6.82 1.36
CA PRO A 124 -3.72 -5.45 1.00
C PRO A 124 -3.34 -4.64 2.26
N SER A 125 -2.33 -3.77 2.14
CA SER A 125 -1.71 -3.07 3.28
C SER A 125 -2.64 -2.11 4.03
N ASN A 126 -3.74 -1.67 3.42
CA ASN A 126 -4.75 -0.86 4.08
C ASN A 126 -5.63 -1.68 5.03
N GLU A 127 -5.55 -3.01 4.98
CA GLU A 127 -6.28 -3.91 5.86
C GLU A 127 -5.46 -4.40 7.06
N SER A 128 -4.28 -3.83 7.29
CA SER A 128 -3.40 -4.20 8.40
C SER A 128 -4.05 -4.05 9.79
N TYR A 129 -5.12 -3.26 9.92
CA TYR A 129 -5.93 -3.16 11.15
C TYR A 129 -6.68 -4.44 11.53
N LYS A 130 -6.81 -5.40 10.58
CA LYS A 130 -7.49 -6.68 10.81
C LYS A 130 -6.61 -7.67 11.59
N CYS A 131 -5.33 -7.37 11.74
CA CYS A 131 -4.38 -8.13 12.53
C CYS A 131 -3.65 -7.19 13.50
N THR A 132 -2.97 -7.77 14.50
CA THR A 132 -2.16 -6.97 15.42
C THR A 132 -0.95 -6.39 14.68
N GLN A 133 -0.62 -5.13 14.94
CA GLN A 133 0.60 -4.45 14.52
C GLN A 133 1.40 -4.04 15.74
#